data_AF-A0A382PZ36-F1
#
_entry.id   AF-A0A382PZ36-F1
#
_cell.length_a   1.000
_cell.length_b   1.000
_cell.length_c   1.000
_cell.angle_alpha   90.00
_cell.angle_beta   90.00
_cell.angle_gamma   90.00
#
_symmetry.space_group_name_H-M   'P 1'
#
loop_
_entity.id
_entity.type
_entity.pdbx_description
1 polymer ?
#
loop_
_entity_poly.entity_id
_entity_poly.type
_entity_poly.pdbx_seq_one_letter_code
_entity_poly.pdbx_strand_id
1 'polypeptide(L)'
;MFKAILDILSVAVLLTFLFRLLKVDYYNSIVQGMTRITDIFTSVIRSFIKPFFGFDFASLLIVILLQSLTFYLIFLSGYVKFDFVTMISWSLYSTLLLSLRMIWWSLLIGVIIS
;
A
#
# COMPACT_ATOMS: atom_id res chain seq x y z
N MET A 1 18.97 0.64 -1.88
CA MET A 1 18.24 1.24 -3.01
C MET A 1 16.89 0.53 -3.27
N PHE A 2 16.87 -0.78 -3.52
CA PHE A 2 15.63 -1.53 -3.82
C PHE A 2 14.52 -1.41 -2.76
N LYS A 3 14.86 -1.49 -1.46
CA LYS A 3 13.89 -1.30 -0.37
C LYS A 3 13.14 0.03 -0.46
N ALA A 4 13.85 1.12 -0.76
CA ALA A 4 13.23 2.45 -0.84
C ALA A 4 12.21 2.54 -1.98
N ILE A 5 12.51 1.90 -3.12
CA ILE A 5 11.58 1.84 -4.27
C ILE A 5 10.31 1.08 -3.88
N LEU A 6 10.45 -0.07 -3.21
CA LEU A 6 9.30 -0.86 -2.73
C LEU A 6 8.48 -0.12 -1.69
N ASP A 7 9.12 0.64 -0.80
CA ASP A 7 8.43 1.45 0.22
C ASP A 7 7.62 2.58 -0.46
N ILE A 8 8.18 3.26 -1.46
CA ILE A 8 7.45 4.29 -2.24
C ILE A 8 6.28 3.67 -3.00
N LEU A 9 6.47 2.51 -3.65
CA LEU A 9 5.39 1.78 -4.31
C LEU A 9 4.30 1.36 -3.33
N SER A 10 4.67 0.90 -2.13
CA SER A 10 3.72 0.55 -1.07
C SER A 10 2.88 1.75 -0.66
N VAL A 11 3.50 2.92 -0.49
CA VAL A 11 2.80 4.18 -0.19
C VAL A 11 1.83 4.54 -1.33
N ALA A 12 2.28 4.47 -2.58
CA ALA A 12 1.46 4.80 -3.75
C ALA A 12 0.21 3.91 -3.85
N VAL A 13 0.39 2.60 -3.67
CA VAL A 13 -0.71 1.64 -3.73
C VAL A 13 -1.65 1.80 -2.53
N LEU A 14 -1.11 2.02 -1.34
CA LEU A 14 -1.93 2.21 -0.14
C LEU A 14 -2.70 3.54 -0.17
N LEU A 15 -2.12 4.59 -0.74
CA LEU A 15 -2.82 5.86 -0.94
C LEU A 15 -4.00 5.67 -1.91
N THR A 16 -3.81 4.89 -2.98
CA THR A 16 -4.90 4.53 -3.90
C THR A 16 -6.01 3.72 -3.20
N PHE A 17 -5.64 2.79 -2.32
CA PHE A 17 -6.59 2.09 -1.46
C PHE A 17 -7.40 3.07 -0.60
N LEU A 18 -6.72 4.03 0.06
CA LEU A 18 -7.37 5.04 0.88
C LEU A 18 -8.28 5.96 0.05
N PHE A 19 -7.87 6.39 -1.13
CA PHE A 19 -8.71 7.19 -2.03
C PHE A 19 -10.01 6.46 -2.41
N ARG A 20 -9.92 5.16 -2.68
CA ARG A 20 -11.09 4.33 -2.98
C ARG A 20 -11.98 4.13 -1.77
N LEU A 21 -11.38 3.85 -0.61
CA LEU A 21 -12.09 3.64 0.65
C LEU A 21 -12.84 4.91 1.09
N LEU A 22 -12.19 6.07 1.00
CA LEU A 22 -12.73 7.37 1.38
C LEU A 22 -13.57 8.03 0.28
N LYS A 23 -13.68 7.39 -0.90
CA LYS A 23 -14.41 7.90 -2.07
C LYS A 23 -13.97 9.32 -2.49
N VAL A 24 -12.66 9.55 -2.50
CA VAL A 24 -12.08 10.84 -2.91
C VAL A 24 -12.43 11.13 -4.38
N ASP A 25 -12.67 12.41 -4.71
CA ASP A 25 -13.10 12.83 -6.04
C ASP A 25 -12.09 12.45 -7.14
N TYR A 26 -12.48 11.52 -8.00
CA TYR A 26 -11.68 11.07 -9.13
C TYR A 26 -11.51 12.14 -10.23
N TYR A 27 -12.19 13.28 -10.14
CA TYR A 27 -11.94 14.41 -11.05
C TYR A 27 -10.63 15.15 -10.73
N ASN A 28 -10.06 14.92 -9.54
CA ASN A 28 -8.77 15.49 -9.19
C ASN A 28 -7.65 14.81 -9.99
N SER A 29 -6.92 15.61 -10.78
CA SER A 29 -5.79 15.15 -11.61
C SER A 29 -4.72 14.38 -10.83
N ILE A 30 -4.49 14.74 -9.56
CA ILE A 30 -3.54 14.05 -8.69
C ILE A 30 -4.01 12.62 -8.39
N VAL A 31 -5.30 12.48 -8.05
CA VAL A 31 -5.92 11.17 -7.77
C VAL A 31 -5.85 10.28 -9.01
N GLN A 32 -6.22 10.81 -10.19
CA GLN A 32 -6.16 10.06 -11.45
C GLN A 32 -4.73 9.61 -11.80
N GLY A 33 -3.75 10.49 -11.60
CA GLY A 33 -2.35 10.17 -11.82
C GLY A 33 -1.91 9.00 -10.95
N MET A 34 -2.19 9.08 -9.65
CA MET A 34 -1.79 8.05 -8.70
C MET A 34 -2.51 6.72 -8.92
N THR A 35 -3.82 6.76 -9.17
CA THR A 35 -4.62 5.56 -9.44
C THR A 35 -4.16 4.90 -10.73
N ARG A 36 -3.84 5.66 -11.78
CA ARG A 36 -3.38 5.11 -13.08
C ARG A 36 -2.03 4.40 -12.96
N ILE A 37 -1.07 4.96 -12.23
CA ILE A 37 0.23 4.32 -11.99
C ILE A 37 0.03 3.02 -11.22
N THR A 38 -0.81 3.07 -10.18
CA THR A 38 -1.10 1.92 -9.31
C THR A 38 -1.92 0.84 -10.01
N ASP A 39 -2.78 1.24 -10.95
CA ASP A 39 -3.66 0.35 -11.73
C ASP A 39 -2.86 -0.59 -12.64
N ILE A 40 -1.64 -0.24 -13.03
CA ILE A 40 -0.74 -1.15 -13.75
C ILE A 40 -0.51 -2.43 -12.93
N PHE A 41 -0.28 -2.29 -11.62
CA PHE A 41 -0.06 -3.42 -10.74
C PHE A 41 -1.38 -4.05 -10.28
N THR A 42 -2.37 -3.23 -9.92
CA THR A 42 -3.64 -3.71 -9.33
C THR A 42 -4.61 -4.31 -10.33
N SER A 43 -4.57 -3.93 -11.61
CA SER A 43 -5.44 -4.49 -12.65
C SER A 43 -5.30 -6.01 -12.81
N VAL A 44 -4.06 -6.52 -12.69
CA VAL A 44 -3.77 -7.95 -12.77
C VAL A 44 -4.52 -8.70 -11.68
N ILE A 45 -4.47 -8.22 -10.43
CA ILE A 45 -5.12 -8.87 -9.28
C ILE A 45 -6.63 -8.62 -9.28
N ARG A 46 -7.09 -7.44 -9.74
CA ARG A 46 -8.52 -7.14 -9.85
C ARG A 46 -9.26 -8.03 -10.85
N SER A 47 -8.56 -8.64 -11.80
CA SER A 47 -9.18 -9.63 -12.68
C SER A 47 -9.68 -10.87 -11.90
N PHE A 48 -9.03 -11.20 -10.77
CA PHE A 48 -9.38 -12.31 -9.90
C PHE A 48 -10.27 -11.89 -8.72
N ILE A 49 -9.99 -10.72 -8.13
CA ILE A 49 -10.66 -10.23 -6.92
C ILE A 49 -11.49 -9.00 -7.27
N LYS A 50 -12.81 -9.18 -7.34
CA LYS A 50 -13.74 -8.05 -7.53
C LYS A 50 -13.77 -7.18 -6.26
N PRO A 51 -13.78 -5.85 -6.38
CA PRO A 51 -13.97 -4.97 -5.23
C PRO A 51 -15.34 -5.24 -4.60
N PHE A 52 -15.39 -5.28 -3.26
CA PHE A 52 -16.62 -5.59 -2.51
C PHE A 52 -16.89 -4.45 -1.52
N PHE A 53 -18.11 -3.88 -1.58
CA PHE A 53 -18.56 -2.80 -0.68
C PHE A 53 -17.65 -1.56 -0.62
N GLY A 54 -16.98 -1.20 -1.73
CA GLY A 54 -16.06 -0.06 -1.78
C GLY A 54 -14.67 -0.32 -1.21
N PHE A 55 -14.42 -1.53 -0.68
CA PHE A 55 -13.07 -1.98 -0.34
C PHE A 55 -12.36 -2.51 -1.59
N ASP A 56 -11.20 -1.92 -1.88
CA ASP A 56 -10.31 -2.38 -2.95
C ASP A 56 -9.34 -3.44 -2.41
N PHE A 57 -9.83 -4.66 -2.30
CA PHE A 57 -9.03 -5.80 -1.82
C PHE A 57 -7.78 -6.06 -2.67
N ALA A 58 -7.82 -5.73 -3.96
CA ALA A 58 -6.67 -5.91 -4.84
C ALA A 58 -5.49 -5.00 -4.47
N SER A 59 -5.74 -3.71 -4.16
CA SER A 59 -4.67 -2.81 -3.72
C SER A 59 -4.16 -3.17 -2.33
N LEU A 60 -5.04 -3.56 -1.40
CA LEU A 60 -4.63 -4.03 -0.07
C LEU A 60 -3.73 -5.27 -0.17
N LEU A 61 -4.09 -6.24 -1.00
CA LEU A 61 -3.29 -7.44 -1.23
C LEU A 61 -1.93 -7.11 -1.86
N ILE A 62 -1.88 -6.18 -2.81
CA ILE A 62 -0.60 -5.73 -3.40
C ILE A 62 0.30 -5.08 -2.38
N VAL A 63 -0.22 -4.21 -1.51
CA VAL A 63 0.61 -3.59 -0.47
C VAL A 63 1.21 -4.65 0.45
N ILE A 64 0.42 -5.65 0.86
CA ILE A 64 0.91 -6.76 1.69
C ILE A 64 2.01 -7.53 0.95
N LEU A 65 1.83 -7.82 -0.35
CA LEU A 65 2.84 -8.49 -1.16
C LEU A 65 4.13 -7.65 -1.27
N LEU A 66 4.02 -6.34 -1.51
CA LEU A 66 5.17 -5.43 -1.55
C LEU A 66 5.90 -5.39 -0.21
N GLN A 67 5.17 -5.32 0.92
CA GLN A 67 5.77 -5.37 2.25
C GLN A 67 6.46 -6.72 2.51
N SER A 68 5.84 -7.83 2.12
CA SER A 68 6.44 -9.16 2.23
C SER A 68 7.72 -9.28 1.42
N LEU A 69 7.76 -8.68 0.22
CA LEU A 69 8.94 -8.64 -0.64
C LEU A 69 10.05 -7.78 0.00
N THR A 70 9.71 -6.67 0.64
CA THR A 70 10.67 -5.87 1.41
C THR A 70 11.31 -6.69 2.53
N PHE A 71 10.52 -7.44 3.31
CA PHE A 71 11.06 -8.32 4.34
C PHE A 71 11.89 -9.46 3.77
N TYR A 72 11.51 -10.00 2.60
CA TYR A 72 12.29 -11.02 1.92
C TYR A 72 13.67 -10.50 1.47
N LEU A 73 13.73 -9.26 0.96
CA LEU A 73 15.01 -8.63 0.62
C LEU A 73 15.89 -8.39 1.86
N ILE A 74 15.29 -8.07 3.01
CA ILE A 74 16.01 -7.94 4.29
C ILE A 74 16.57 -9.30 4.71
N PHE A 75 15.78 -10.37 4.59
CA PHE A 75 16.27 -11.73 4.82
C PHE A 75 17.48 -12.05 3.93
N LEU A 76 17.41 -11.78 2.62
CA LEU A 76 18.51 -12.03 1.68
C LEU A 76 19.79 -11.27 2.03
N SER A 77 19.69 -10.14 2.73
CA SER A 77 20.86 -9.39 3.20
C SER A 77 21.59 -10.03 4.40
N GLY A 78 21.10 -11.17 4.92
CA GLY A 78 21.79 -12.00 5.91
C GLY A 78 21.63 -11.55 7.37
N TYR A 79 20.92 -10.45 7.63
CA TYR A 79 20.71 -9.93 8.99
C TYR A 79 19.62 -10.66 9.79
N VAL A 80 18.76 -11.43 9.12
CA VAL A 80 17.58 -12.07 9.74
C VAL A 80 17.47 -13.51 9.25
N LYS A 81 16.97 -14.43 10.08
CA LYS A 81 16.66 -15.80 9.67
C LYS A 81 15.32 -15.86 8.92
N PHE A 82 15.23 -16.72 7.91
CA PHE A 82 13.95 -16.93 7.20
C PHE A 82 12.99 -17.68 8.11
N ASP A 83 11.85 -17.06 8.38
CA ASP A 83 10.70 -17.73 8.93
C ASP A 83 9.43 -17.15 8.27
N PHE A 84 8.65 -18.04 7.67
CA PHE A 84 7.50 -17.67 6.84
C PHE A 84 6.39 -17.00 7.67
N VAL A 85 6.16 -17.50 8.89
CA VAL A 85 5.11 -16.99 9.78
C VAL A 85 5.45 -15.57 10.21
N THR A 86 6.67 -15.34 10.72
CA THR A 86 7.11 -14.00 11.11
C THR A 86 7.08 -13.02 9.95
N MET A 87 7.47 -13.41 8.74
CA MET A 87 7.44 -12.52 7.57
C MET A 87 6.03 -12.04 7.22
N ILE A 88 5.05 -12.93 7.23
CA ILE A 88 3.65 -12.56 6.97
C ILE A 88 3.09 -11.71 8.11
N SER A 89 3.37 -12.07 9.37
CA SER A 89 2.96 -11.26 10.51
C SER A 89 3.55 -9.85 10.45
N TRP A 90 4.83 -9.73 10.10
CA TRP A 90 5.53 -8.46 9.95
C TRP A 90 5.03 -7.64 8.76
N SER A 91 4.70 -8.27 7.62
CA SER A 91 4.15 -7.56 6.46
C SER A 91 2.76 -7.00 6.74
N LEU A 92 1.91 -7.76 7.45
CA LEU A 92 0.60 -7.30 7.90
C LEU A 92 0.73 -6.14 8.90
N TYR A 93 1.58 -6.31 9.92
CA TYR A 93 1.87 -5.26 10.89
C TYR A 93 2.39 -3.99 10.22
N SER A 94 3.35 -4.12 9.29
CA SER A 94 3.93 -2.99 8.56
C SER A 94 2.89 -2.29 7.68
N THR A 95 2.03 -3.05 7.00
CA THR A 95 0.94 -2.49 6.18
C THR A 95 -0.05 -1.69 7.03
N LEU A 96 -0.41 -2.21 8.20
CA LEU A 96 -1.30 -1.53 9.16
C LEU A 96 -0.64 -0.29 9.76
N LEU A 97 0.64 -0.36 10.12
CA LEU A 97 1.40 0.79 10.60
C LEU A 97 1.52 1.88 9.52
N LEU A 98 1.72 1.47 8.26
CA LEU A 98 1.80 2.37 7.12
C LEU A 98 0.46 3.08 6.90
N SER A 99 -0.67 2.39 7.01
CA SER A 99 -1.99 3.01 6.84
C SER A 99 -2.29 4.03 7.94
N LEU A 100 -2.03 3.68 9.20
CA LEU A 100 -2.18 4.59 10.32
C LEU A 100 -1.29 5.82 10.18
N ARG A 101 -0.02 5.64 9.80
CA ARG A 101 0.92 6.74 9.59
C ARG A 101 0.45 7.69 8.49
N MET A 102 -0.04 7.14 7.38
CA MET A 102 -0.59 7.96 6.27
C MET A 102 -1.81 8.77 6.70
N ILE A 103 -2.74 8.13 7.41
CA ILE A 103 -3.93 8.81 7.95
C ILE A 103 -3.51 9.93 8.91
N TRP A 104 -2.59 9.64 9.84
CA TRP A 104 -2.10 10.64 10.80
C TRP A 104 -1.49 11.87 10.11
N TRP A 105 -0.63 11.68 9.10
CA TRP A 105 -0.07 12.79 8.33
C TRP A 105 -1.12 13.55 7.52
N SER A 106 -2.09 12.85 6.91
CA SER A 106 -3.18 13.50 6.18
C SER A 106 -4.06 14.36 7.09
N LEU A 107 -4.34 13.89 8.32
CA LEU A 107 -5.11 14.64 9.31
C LEU A 107 -4.34 15.88 9.76
N LEU A 108 -3.04 15.77 10.04
CA LEU A 108 -2.21 16.92 10.37
C LEU A 108 -2.22 17.98 9.28
N ILE A 109 -2.04 17.57 8.03
CA ILE A 109 -2.09 18.50 6.88
C ILE A 109 -3.47 19.18 6.82
N GLY A 110 -4.55 18.42 7.02
CA GLY A 110 -5.90 18.97 7.06
C GLY A 110 -6.10 20.02 8.15
N VAL A 111 -5.59 19.78 9.36
CA VAL A 111 -5.66 20.72 10.49
C VAL A 111 -4.81 21.97 10.28
N ILE A 112 -3.66 21.86 9.60
CA ILE A 112 -2.80 23.02 9.31
C ILE A 112 -3.43 23.92 8.23
N ILE A 113 -4.17 23.34 7.29
CA ILE A 113 -4.80 24.08 6.17
C ILE A 113 -6.13 24.71 6.59
N SER A 114 -6.86 24.11 7.54
CA SER A 114 -8.15 24.61 8.05
C SER A 114 -8.01 25.87 8.90
#